data_AF-A0A4Q8ABN1-F1
#
_entry.id   AF-A0A4Q8ABN1-F1
#
_cell.length_a   1.000
_cell.length_b   1.000
_cell.length_c   1.000
_cell.angle_alpha   90.00
_cell.angle_beta   90.00
_cell.angle_gamma   90.00
#
_symmetry.space_group_name_H-M   'P 1'
#
loop_
_entity.id
_entity.type
_entity.pdbx_description
1 polymer ?
#
loop_
_entity_poly.entity_id
_entity_poly.type
_entity_poly.pdbx_seq_one_letter_code
_entity_poly.pdbx_strand_id
1 'polypeptide(L)'
;MEAIDLKYPFTSRWLVQNSPANRVPSHGTTLFASSYAIDFVPLDDAGRPAPLSVGSLFSPEPPERFPGFGRPILAPAHGTVVAIRNDDADHAAYRGLPSIGYALTQRGRAAAGWESLGGNYVFIERSGGGVVVLCHLQHESLLVQRGQPVRTGQVIARCGNSGNSTEPHLHVQVIDSADIKHAQAVPLTFGGSLPRTNEIVTVEP
;
A
#
# COMPACT_ATOMS: atom_id res chain seq x y z
N MET A 1 20.00 7.99 -8.05
CA MET A 1 19.48 6.69 -8.49
C MET A 1 18.40 6.95 -9.53
N GLU A 2 18.38 6.16 -10.59
CA GLU A 2 17.34 6.21 -11.61
C GLU A 2 16.01 5.72 -11.03
N ALA A 3 14.89 6.27 -11.51
CA ALA A 3 13.57 5.84 -11.06
C ALA A 3 13.21 4.48 -11.66
N ILE A 4 12.55 3.65 -10.86
CA ILE A 4 12.05 2.34 -11.27
C ILE A 4 10.63 2.47 -11.81
N ASP A 5 10.45 2.18 -13.11
CA ASP A 5 9.12 2.16 -13.72
C ASP A 5 8.38 0.84 -13.40
N LEU A 6 7.14 1.00 -12.94
CA LEU A 6 6.23 -0.05 -12.51
C LEU A 6 4.92 -0.01 -13.32
N LYS A 7 4.21 -1.14 -13.37
CA LYS A 7 2.79 -1.14 -13.71
C LYS A 7 1.95 -0.87 -12.47
N TYR A 8 0.78 -0.27 -12.66
CA TYR A 8 -0.15 -0.12 -11.56
C TYR A 8 -0.55 -1.51 -11.03
N PRO A 9 -0.44 -1.75 -9.70
CA PRO A 9 -0.71 -3.05 -9.08
C PRO A 9 -2.20 -3.33 -8.87
N PHE A 10 -3.07 -2.75 -9.69
CA PHE A 10 -4.52 -2.85 -9.55
C PHE A 10 -5.22 -2.50 -10.87
N THR A 11 -6.50 -2.81 -10.93
CA THR A 11 -7.42 -2.40 -12.00
C THR A 11 -8.41 -1.35 -11.49
N SER A 12 -9.30 -0.86 -12.35
CA SER A 12 -10.35 0.14 -12.07
C SER A 12 -9.82 1.44 -11.43
N ARG A 13 -10.63 2.14 -10.62
CA ARG A 13 -10.35 3.49 -10.13
C ARG A 13 -9.77 3.51 -8.73
N TRP A 14 -8.71 4.30 -8.56
CA TRP A 14 -8.05 4.52 -7.28
C TRP A 14 -7.65 5.99 -7.14
N LEU A 15 -7.93 6.57 -5.97
CA LEU A 15 -7.49 7.90 -5.58
C LEU A 15 -6.04 7.83 -5.08
N VAL A 16 -5.20 8.73 -5.57
CA VAL A 16 -3.81 8.83 -5.15
C VAL A 16 -3.71 9.65 -3.88
N GLN A 17 -3.03 9.10 -2.87
CA GLN A 17 -2.68 9.77 -1.63
C GLN A 17 -1.17 9.68 -1.40
N ASN A 18 -0.63 10.63 -0.63
CA ASN A 18 0.78 10.66 -0.23
C ASN A 18 1.77 10.39 -1.38
N SER A 19 1.64 11.14 -2.50
CA SER A 19 2.52 10.93 -3.66
C SER A 19 3.85 11.68 -3.56
N PRO A 20 4.97 11.05 -3.99
CA PRO A 20 6.26 11.72 -4.12
C PRO A 20 6.28 12.80 -5.21
N ALA A 21 5.30 12.84 -6.11
CA ALA A 21 5.13 13.94 -7.08
C ALA A 21 4.81 15.29 -6.40
N ASN A 22 4.31 15.25 -5.16
CA ASN A 22 3.90 16.42 -4.40
C ASN A 22 4.94 16.81 -3.35
N ARG A 23 5.56 15.82 -2.70
CA ARG A 23 6.56 16.04 -1.64
C ARG A 23 7.44 14.80 -1.46
N VAL A 24 8.73 15.01 -1.17
CA VAL A 24 9.65 13.95 -0.72
C VAL A 24 10.26 14.37 0.63
N PRO A 25 10.17 13.55 1.69
CA PRO A 25 9.47 12.28 1.77
C PRO A 25 7.95 12.45 1.68
N SER A 26 7.29 11.58 0.92
CA SER A 26 5.85 11.69 0.66
C SER A 26 5.00 11.55 1.92
N HIS A 27 5.41 10.65 2.82
CA HIS A 27 4.77 10.39 4.11
C HIS A 27 5.33 11.21 5.27
N GLY A 28 6.19 12.21 4.98
CA GLY A 28 6.79 13.08 6.00
C GLY A 28 7.89 12.40 6.84
N THR A 29 8.28 11.18 6.49
CA THR A 29 9.34 10.40 7.16
C THR A 29 10.15 9.59 6.15
N THR A 30 11.42 9.35 6.49
CA THR A 30 12.34 8.49 5.74
C THR A 30 12.47 7.09 6.37
N LEU A 31 11.82 6.86 7.51
CA LEU A 31 11.87 5.58 8.22
C LEU A 31 11.45 4.44 7.29
N PHE A 32 12.20 3.34 7.33
CA PHE A 32 11.92 2.14 6.52
C PHE A 32 11.83 2.43 5.02
N ALA A 33 12.67 3.35 4.54
CA ALA A 33 12.81 3.68 3.13
C ALA A 33 11.50 4.16 2.45
N SER A 34 10.62 4.82 3.20
CA SER A 34 9.32 5.28 2.71
C SER A 34 9.35 6.61 1.94
N SER A 35 10.52 7.19 1.65
CA SER A 35 10.63 8.55 1.09
C SER A 35 9.88 8.73 -0.24
N TYR A 36 9.88 7.70 -1.07
CA TYR A 36 9.21 7.68 -2.37
C TYR A 36 7.97 6.79 -2.41
N ALA A 37 7.46 6.37 -1.25
CA ALA A 37 6.25 5.57 -1.17
C ALA A 37 5.04 6.34 -1.69
N ILE A 38 4.00 5.63 -2.12
CA ILE A 38 2.75 6.19 -2.62
C ILE A 38 1.57 5.33 -2.16
N ASP A 39 0.46 5.99 -1.80
CA ASP A 39 -0.77 5.33 -1.40
C ASP A 39 -1.82 5.43 -2.49
N PHE A 40 -2.58 4.35 -2.64
CA PHE A 40 -3.74 4.29 -3.51
C PHE A 40 -4.95 3.85 -2.70
N VAL A 41 -5.99 4.67 -2.67
CA VAL A 41 -7.26 4.36 -2.00
C VAL A 41 -8.27 3.92 -3.07
N PRO A 42 -8.87 2.72 -2.98
CA PRO A 42 -9.82 2.28 -3.98
C PRO A 42 -11.09 3.14 -3.98
N LEU A 43 -11.66 3.36 -5.16
CA LEU A 43 -12.93 4.05 -5.34
C LEU A 43 -13.99 3.08 -5.89
N ASP A 44 -15.27 3.43 -5.72
CA ASP A 44 -16.38 2.72 -6.35
C ASP A 44 -16.41 2.93 -7.88
N ASP A 45 -17.33 2.25 -8.57
CA ASP A 45 -17.46 2.34 -10.03
C ASP A 45 -17.89 3.73 -10.53
N ALA A 46 -18.39 4.59 -9.64
CA ALA A 46 -18.69 5.98 -9.93
C ALA A 46 -17.53 6.93 -9.56
N GLY A 47 -16.39 6.41 -9.09
CA GLY A 47 -15.22 7.19 -8.68
C GLY A 47 -15.37 7.85 -7.32
N ARG A 48 -16.19 7.30 -6.42
CA ARG A 48 -16.45 7.85 -5.08
C ARG A 48 -15.79 7.01 -3.99
N PRO A 49 -15.31 7.64 -2.89
CA PRO A 49 -14.85 6.93 -1.71
C PRO A 49 -16.03 6.34 -0.92
N ALA A 50 -15.74 5.58 0.14
CA ALA A 50 -16.76 5.09 1.07
C ALA A 50 -17.59 6.27 1.62
N PRO A 51 -18.94 6.18 1.62
CA PRO A 51 -19.77 7.27 2.13
C PRO A 51 -19.46 7.56 3.60
N LEU A 52 -19.43 8.83 3.95
CA LEU A 52 -19.34 9.29 5.33
C LEU A 52 -20.74 9.42 5.92
N SER A 53 -20.99 8.74 7.03
CA SER A 53 -22.22 8.88 7.81
C SER A 53 -21.96 9.67 9.10
N VAL A 54 -23.01 10.12 9.80
CA VAL A 54 -22.85 10.69 11.14
C VAL A 54 -22.17 9.68 12.08
N GLY A 55 -22.46 8.38 11.95
CA GLY A 55 -21.79 7.33 12.71
C GLY A 55 -20.28 7.25 12.42
N SER A 56 -19.86 7.50 11.18
CA SER A 56 -18.45 7.54 10.77
C SER A 56 -17.64 8.63 11.49
N LEU A 57 -18.30 9.63 12.08
CA LEU A 57 -17.64 10.66 12.89
C LEU A 57 -17.25 10.16 14.29
N PHE A 58 -17.94 9.15 14.81
CA PHE A 58 -17.85 8.76 16.22
C PHE A 58 -17.41 7.31 16.44
N SER A 59 -17.50 6.43 15.44
CA SER A 59 -17.18 5.01 15.59
C SER A 59 -16.32 4.50 14.44
N PRO A 60 -15.33 3.62 14.71
CA PRO A 60 -14.64 2.88 13.67
C PRO A 60 -15.62 2.04 12.85
N GLU A 61 -15.31 1.84 11.58
CA GLU A 61 -16.18 1.12 10.65
C GLU A 61 -15.54 -0.18 10.17
N PRO A 62 -16.32 -1.26 9.97
CA PRO A 62 -15.78 -2.50 9.42
C PRO A 62 -15.18 -2.23 8.02
N PRO A 63 -13.99 -2.78 7.71
CA PRO A 63 -13.27 -2.47 6.47
C PRO A 63 -14.04 -2.93 5.22
N GLU A 64 -14.93 -3.91 5.34
CA GLU A 64 -15.80 -4.42 4.26
C GLU A 64 -16.77 -3.37 3.71
N ARG A 65 -16.99 -2.25 4.44
CA ARG A 65 -17.83 -1.13 3.98
C ARG A 65 -17.11 -0.20 3.01
N PHE A 66 -15.80 -0.34 2.85
CA PHE A 66 -15.01 0.54 2.02
C PHE A 66 -14.87 -0.03 0.62
N PRO A 67 -14.95 0.82 -0.42
CA PRO A 67 -14.65 0.39 -1.76
C PRO A 67 -13.30 -0.29 -1.78
N GLY A 68 -13.29 -1.48 -2.34
CA GLY A 68 -12.08 -2.19 -2.66
C GLY A 68 -11.35 -2.94 -1.58
N PHE A 69 -11.85 -2.98 -0.35
CA PHE A 69 -11.46 -4.07 0.55
C PHE A 69 -11.73 -5.42 -0.15
N GLY A 70 -10.74 -6.30 -0.18
CA GLY A 70 -10.79 -7.58 -0.89
C GLY A 70 -10.55 -7.51 -2.41
N ARG A 71 -10.30 -6.34 -3.01
CA ARG A 71 -10.01 -6.23 -4.46
C ARG A 71 -8.64 -6.85 -4.79
N PRO A 72 -8.48 -7.47 -5.98
CA PRO A 72 -7.22 -8.06 -6.41
C PRO A 72 -6.08 -7.03 -6.45
N ILE A 73 -4.92 -7.43 -5.90
CA ILE A 73 -3.64 -6.73 -6.06
C ILE A 73 -2.77 -7.53 -7.02
N LEU A 74 -2.19 -6.82 -7.99
CA LEU A 74 -1.37 -7.37 -9.05
C LEU A 74 0.11 -7.13 -8.79
N ALA A 75 0.97 -8.03 -9.26
CA ALA A 75 2.41 -7.80 -9.27
C ALA A 75 2.74 -6.63 -10.24
N PRO A 76 3.33 -5.52 -9.76
CA PRO A 76 3.61 -4.35 -10.59
C PRO A 76 4.86 -4.52 -11.48
N ALA A 77 5.64 -5.57 -11.24
CA ALA A 77 6.82 -5.94 -12.01
C ALA A 77 7.04 -7.45 -11.99
N HIS A 78 7.81 -7.95 -12.95
CA HIS A 78 8.32 -9.32 -12.93
C HIS A 78 9.45 -9.43 -11.90
N GLY A 79 9.54 -10.56 -11.22
CA GLY A 79 10.55 -10.77 -10.18
C GLY A 79 10.31 -12.01 -9.34
N THR A 80 10.96 -12.06 -8.19
CA THR A 80 10.85 -13.15 -7.21
C THR A 80 10.33 -12.61 -5.90
N VAL A 81 9.39 -13.32 -5.29
CA VAL A 81 8.90 -12.98 -3.95
C VAL A 81 9.99 -13.29 -2.92
N VAL A 82 10.49 -12.30 -2.20
CA VAL A 82 11.62 -12.45 -1.25
C VAL A 82 11.22 -12.34 0.22
N ALA A 83 10.11 -11.67 0.52
CA ALA A 83 9.52 -11.61 1.86
C ALA A 83 8.01 -11.49 1.76
N ILE A 84 7.31 -12.09 2.73
CA ILE A 84 5.85 -12.00 2.87
C ILE A 84 5.46 -11.92 4.34
N ARG A 85 4.28 -11.38 4.59
CA ARG A 85 3.52 -11.56 5.83
C ARG A 85 2.03 -11.63 5.48
N ASN A 86 1.30 -12.56 6.08
CA ASN A 86 -0.09 -12.88 5.72
C ASN A 86 -0.99 -13.15 6.93
N ASP A 87 -0.46 -13.02 8.15
CA ASP A 87 -1.09 -13.44 9.40
C ASP A 87 -1.60 -12.27 10.26
N ASP A 88 -1.38 -11.02 9.83
CA ASP A 88 -1.87 -9.85 10.56
C ASP A 88 -3.36 -9.63 10.26
N ALA A 89 -4.16 -9.42 11.31
CA ALA A 89 -5.60 -9.27 11.15
C ALA A 89 -5.93 -7.89 10.56
N ASP A 90 -6.89 -7.83 9.65
CA ASP A 90 -7.47 -6.54 9.24
C ASP A 90 -8.22 -5.92 10.43
N HIS A 91 -8.01 -4.62 10.65
CA HIS A 91 -8.71 -3.89 11.70
C HIS A 91 -9.78 -2.97 11.12
N ALA A 92 -10.63 -2.39 11.98
CA ALA A 92 -11.63 -1.41 11.56
C ALA A 92 -10.98 -0.15 10.96
N ALA A 93 -11.67 0.50 10.02
CA ALA A 93 -11.25 1.80 9.50
C ALA A 93 -11.55 2.91 10.52
N TYR A 94 -10.61 3.83 10.68
CA TYR A 94 -10.64 4.93 11.63
C TYR A 94 -10.77 6.26 10.88
N ARG A 95 -12.02 6.73 10.72
CA ARG A 95 -12.36 8.05 10.18
C ARG A 95 -12.90 8.95 11.28
N GLY A 96 -13.07 10.25 11.01
CA GLY A 96 -13.65 11.19 11.98
C GLY A 96 -12.83 11.28 13.29
N LEU A 97 -13.50 11.41 14.43
CA LEU A 97 -12.84 11.48 15.75
C LEU A 97 -11.99 10.23 16.08
N PRO A 98 -12.42 8.99 15.76
CA PRO A 98 -11.58 7.80 15.92
C PRO A 98 -10.18 7.90 15.29
N SER A 99 -10.02 8.63 14.17
CA SER A 99 -8.72 8.82 13.52
C SER A 99 -7.70 9.52 14.42
N ILE A 100 -8.15 10.40 15.33
CA ILE A 100 -7.27 11.10 16.27
C ILE A 100 -6.69 10.12 17.29
N GLY A 101 -7.55 9.27 17.88
CA GLY A 101 -7.10 8.23 18.80
C GLY A 101 -6.13 7.26 18.11
N TYR A 102 -6.44 6.89 16.86
CA TYR A 102 -5.55 6.06 16.05
C TYR A 102 -4.21 6.73 15.71
N ALA A 103 -4.17 8.05 15.52
CA ALA A 103 -2.94 8.78 15.30
C ALA A 103 -2.01 8.77 16.52
N LEU A 104 -2.56 8.72 17.74
CA LEU A 104 -1.76 8.66 18.97
C LEU A 104 -1.00 7.34 19.14
N THR A 105 -1.45 6.25 18.51
CA THR A 105 -0.80 4.94 18.58
C THR A 105 0.35 4.76 17.57
N GLN A 106 0.51 5.70 16.63
CA GLN A 106 1.50 5.67 15.54
C GLN A 106 2.94 5.52 16.04
N ARG A 107 3.31 6.28 17.08
CA ARG A 107 4.67 6.21 17.66
C ARG A 107 4.97 4.85 18.25
N GLY A 108 3.99 4.23 18.90
CA GLY A 108 4.11 2.88 19.46
C GLY A 108 4.29 1.82 18.37
N ARG A 109 3.51 1.89 17.28
CA ARG A 109 3.67 0.99 16.13
C ARG A 109 5.03 1.14 15.45
N ALA A 110 5.51 2.37 15.28
CA ALA A 110 6.84 2.61 14.73
C ALA A 110 7.95 2.00 15.60
N ALA A 111 7.82 2.09 16.93
CA ALA A 111 8.75 1.47 17.87
C ALA A 111 8.68 -0.07 17.87
N ALA A 112 7.50 -0.65 17.59
CA ALA A 112 7.32 -2.09 17.41
C ALA A 112 7.95 -2.63 16.11
N GLY A 113 8.35 -1.74 15.20
CA GLY A 113 9.12 -2.05 14.00
C GLY A 113 8.30 -2.07 12.72
N TRP A 114 9.00 -2.27 11.61
CA TRP A 114 8.43 -2.21 10.25
C TRP A 114 7.20 -3.11 10.08
N GLU A 115 7.23 -4.34 10.57
CA GLU A 115 6.15 -5.31 10.35
C GLU A 115 4.84 -4.83 10.97
N SER A 116 4.88 -4.08 12.08
CA SER A 116 3.70 -3.45 12.68
C SER A 116 3.17 -2.27 11.86
N LEU A 117 4.01 -1.65 11.03
CA LEU A 117 3.62 -0.59 10.12
C LEU A 117 3.08 -1.15 8.81
N GLY A 118 3.79 -2.07 8.17
CA GLY A 118 3.43 -2.65 6.87
C GLY A 118 2.23 -3.60 6.92
N GLY A 119 1.94 -4.23 8.07
CA GLY A 119 0.87 -5.22 8.17
C GLY A 119 1.19 -6.48 7.38
N ASN A 120 0.22 -6.96 6.60
CA ASN A 120 0.47 -7.99 5.58
C ASN A 120 1.10 -7.36 4.34
N TYR A 121 2.13 -8.02 3.81
CA TYR A 121 2.92 -7.47 2.71
C TYR A 121 3.47 -8.55 1.78
N VAL A 122 3.87 -8.11 0.58
CA VAL A 122 4.68 -8.88 -0.37
C VAL A 122 5.85 -8.02 -0.84
N PHE A 123 7.06 -8.59 -0.77
CA PHE A 123 8.28 -8.00 -1.34
C PHE A 123 8.64 -8.75 -2.61
N ILE A 124 8.80 -8.03 -3.71
CA ILE A 124 9.16 -8.58 -5.03
C ILE A 124 10.52 -8.00 -5.44
N GLU A 125 11.56 -8.82 -5.40
CA GLU A 125 12.85 -8.47 -5.98
C GLU A 125 12.76 -8.54 -7.50
N ARG A 126 12.94 -7.40 -8.16
CA ARG A 126 12.81 -7.28 -9.62
C ARG A 126 14.06 -7.84 -10.29
N SER A 127 13.90 -8.47 -11.45
CA SER A 127 15.05 -8.94 -12.25
C SER A 127 15.95 -7.78 -12.74
N GLY A 128 15.41 -6.57 -12.85
CA GLY A 128 16.16 -5.34 -13.17
C GLY A 128 16.70 -4.57 -11.96
N GLY A 129 16.67 -5.16 -10.76
CA GLY A 129 17.08 -4.52 -9.52
C GLY A 129 15.97 -3.73 -8.82
N GLY A 130 16.19 -3.53 -7.51
CA GLY A 130 15.21 -2.97 -6.58
C GLY A 130 14.16 -3.99 -6.12
N VAL A 131 13.63 -3.75 -4.94
CA VAL A 131 12.59 -4.57 -4.30
C VAL A 131 11.32 -3.73 -4.20
N VAL A 132 10.26 -4.18 -4.86
CA VAL A 132 8.92 -3.58 -4.71
C VAL A 132 8.31 -4.10 -3.42
N VAL A 133 7.74 -3.20 -2.64
CA VAL A 133 7.04 -3.52 -1.40
C VAL A 133 5.58 -3.09 -1.54
N LEU A 134 4.67 -4.02 -1.26
CA LEU A 134 3.23 -3.81 -1.24
C LEU A 134 2.72 -4.14 0.17
N CYS A 135 2.04 -3.21 0.83
CA CYS A 135 1.62 -3.31 2.22
C CYS A 135 0.09 -3.24 2.40
N HIS A 136 -0.35 -3.38 3.66
CA HIS A 136 -1.76 -3.30 4.07
C HIS A 136 -2.65 -4.34 3.37
N LEU A 137 -2.08 -5.49 3.02
CA LEU A 137 -2.82 -6.55 2.32
C LEU A 137 -3.84 -7.21 3.25
N GLN A 138 -4.88 -7.81 2.67
CA GLN A 138 -5.94 -8.47 3.42
C GLN A 138 -5.39 -9.72 4.13
N HIS A 139 -5.86 -9.95 5.35
CA HIS A 139 -5.55 -11.13 6.16
C HIS A 139 -5.80 -12.41 5.36
N GLU A 140 -4.84 -13.33 5.38
CA GLU A 140 -4.89 -14.63 4.71
C GLU A 140 -5.18 -14.56 3.19
N SER A 141 -4.89 -13.44 2.52
CA SER A 141 -5.24 -13.23 1.10
C SER A 141 -4.11 -13.48 0.10
N LEU A 142 -2.86 -13.66 0.56
CA LEU A 142 -1.73 -13.87 -0.34
C LEU A 142 -1.91 -15.15 -1.18
N LEU A 143 -1.73 -15.02 -2.49
CA LEU A 143 -1.76 -16.10 -3.48
C LEU A 143 -0.35 -16.51 -3.94
N VAL A 144 0.67 -16.07 -3.21
CA VAL A 144 2.07 -16.31 -3.52
C VAL A 144 2.86 -16.69 -2.26
N GLN A 145 3.97 -17.36 -2.46
CA GLN A 145 4.89 -17.77 -1.40
C GLN A 145 6.31 -17.24 -1.64
N ARG A 146 7.11 -17.15 -0.56
CA ARG A 146 8.53 -16.79 -0.67
C ARG A 146 9.26 -17.74 -1.63
N GLY A 147 10.10 -17.19 -2.49
CA GLY A 147 10.83 -17.89 -3.55
C GLY A 147 10.04 -18.05 -4.86
N GLN A 148 8.74 -17.70 -4.88
CA GLN A 148 7.94 -17.83 -6.09
C GLN A 148 8.27 -16.73 -7.11
N PRO A 149 8.52 -17.09 -8.39
CA PRO A 149 8.59 -16.11 -9.47
C PRO A 149 7.18 -15.58 -9.78
N VAL A 150 7.07 -14.28 -10.01
CA VAL A 150 5.84 -13.59 -10.40
C VAL A 150 6.03 -12.83 -11.70
N ARG A 151 4.95 -12.74 -12.48
CA ARG A 151 4.91 -11.94 -13.72
C ARG A 151 4.12 -10.66 -13.47
N THR A 152 4.51 -9.57 -14.13
CA THR A 152 3.74 -8.32 -14.13
C THR A 152 2.28 -8.60 -14.47
N GLY A 153 1.35 -8.08 -13.67
CA GLY A 153 -0.10 -8.27 -13.84
C GLY A 153 -0.67 -9.55 -13.20
N GLN A 154 0.18 -10.44 -12.67
CA GLN A 154 -0.30 -11.61 -11.91
C GLN A 154 -0.98 -11.18 -10.61
N VAL A 155 -2.17 -11.72 -10.30
CA VAL A 155 -2.80 -11.52 -8.99
C VAL A 155 -1.97 -12.21 -7.91
N ILE A 156 -1.63 -11.47 -6.85
CA ILE A 156 -0.75 -11.95 -5.77
C ILE A 156 -1.36 -11.83 -4.38
N ALA A 157 -2.36 -10.97 -4.18
CA ALA A 157 -3.03 -10.76 -2.90
C ALA A 157 -4.34 -9.99 -3.10
N ARG A 158 -4.97 -9.59 -2.01
CA ARG A 158 -6.10 -8.65 -2.01
C ARG A 158 -5.80 -7.42 -1.16
N CYS A 159 -6.42 -6.30 -1.51
CA CYS A 159 -6.36 -5.05 -0.77
C CYS A 159 -7.01 -5.24 0.60
N GLY A 160 -6.34 -4.83 1.67
CA GLY A 160 -6.80 -5.01 3.05
C GLY A 160 -6.77 -3.73 3.85
N ASN A 161 -6.65 -3.90 5.16
CA ASN A 161 -6.56 -2.85 6.17
C ASN A 161 -5.74 -3.31 7.38
N SER A 162 -4.70 -4.12 7.14
CA SER A 162 -3.78 -4.61 8.17
C SER A 162 -2.66 -3.60 8.45
N GLY A 163 -1.95 -3.77 9.57
CA GLY A 163 -0.84 -2.90 9.96
C GLY A 163 -1.26 -1.47 10.30
N ASN A 164 -0.51 -0.50 9.79
CA ASN A 164 -0.74 0.92 10.06
C ASN A 164 -1.56 1.62 8.98
N SER A 165 -2.82 1.22 8.86
CA SER A 165 -3.77 1.80 7.90
C SER A 165 -4.88 2.58 8.60
N THR A 166 -5.40 3.68 8.04
CA THR A 166 -6.62 4.34 8.56
C THR A 166 -7.88 3.85 7.88
N GLU A 167 -7.79 3.45 6.62
CA GLU A 167 -8.88 2.86 5.82
C GLU A 167 -8.28 2.01 4.71
N PRO A 168 -9.02 1.04 4.13
CA PRO A 168 -8.46 0.15 3.11
C PRO A 168 -7.77 0.89 1.96
N HIS A 169 -6.49 0.63 1.78
CA HIS A 169 -5.66 1.24 0.75
C HIS A 169 -4.45 0.36 0.44
N LEU A 170 -3.78 0.64 -0.67
CA LEU A 170 -2.53 0.00 -1.05
C LEU A 170 -1.38 0.99 -0.94
N HIS A 171 -0.42 0.68 -0.07
CA HIS A 171 0.86 1.37 0.01
C HIS A 171 1.88 0.66 -0.89
N VAL A 172 2.57 1.43 -1.74
CA VAL A 172 3.58 0.95 -2.68
C VAL A 172 4.88 1.72 -2.47
N GLN A 173 6.00 1.02 -2.33
CA GLN A 173 7.33 1.63 -2.35
C GLN A 173 8.34 0.73 -3.06
N VAL A 174 9.49 1.31 -3.44
CA VAL A 174 10.64 0.56 -3.94
C VAL A 174 11.84 0.86 -3.06
N ILE A 175 12.58 -0.20 -2.72
CA ILE A 175 13.78 -0.13 -1.87
C ILE A 175 14.94 -0.86 -2.56
N ASP A 176 16.18 -0.54 -2.18
CA ASP A 176 17.39 -1.11 -2.82
C ASP A 176 17.75 -2.53 -2.34
N SER A 177 17.25 -2.95 -1.17
CA SER A 177 17.50 -4.26 -0.56
C SER A 177 16.28 -4.75 0.23
N ALA A 178 16.10 -6.07 0.32
CA ALA A 178 15.01 -6.67 1.11
C ALA A 178 15.18 -6.47 2.64
N ASP A 179 16.37 -6.09 3.10
CA ASP A 179 16.60 -5.71 4.51
C ASP A 179 16.09 -4.30 4.77
N ILE A 180 14.78 -4.17 4.96
CA ILE A 180 14.09 -2.88 5.07
C ILE A 180 14.54 -2.00 6.25
N LYS A 181 15.22 -2.57 7.25
CA LYS A 181 15.79 -1.80 8.37
C LYS A 181 16.98 -0.97 7.93
N HIS A 182 17.70 -1.41 6.90
CA HIS A 182 18.91 -0.76 6.38
C HIS A 182 18.79 -0.30 4.93
N ALA A 183 17.71 -0.67 4.24
CA ALA A 183 17.48 -0.30 2.85
C ALA A 183 17.29 1.22 2.66
N GLN A 184 17.58 1.68 1.45
CA GLN A 184 17.31 3.04 1.00
C GLN A 184 16.09 3.08 0.08
N ALA A 185 15.38 4.21 0.11
CA ALA A 185 14.25 4.46 -0.76
C ALA A 185 14.73 4.67 -2.20
N VAL A 186 14.13 3.96 -3.15
CA VAL A 186 14.39 4.12 -4.58
C VAL A 186 13.19 4.85 -5.22
N PRO A 187 13.42 5.91 -6.02
CA PRO A 187 12.32 6.56 -6.73
C PRO A 187 11.59 5.57 -7.65
N LEU A 188 10.28 5.75 -7.79
CA LEU A 188 9.43 4.93 -8.67
C LEU A 188 8.62 5.80 -9.62
N THR A 189 8.18 5.23 -10.73
CA THR A 189 7.24 5.84 -11.69
C THR A 189 6.23 4.81 -12.20
N PHE A 190 5.17 5.27 -12.84
CA PHE A 190 4.21 4.48 -13.58
C PHE A 190 4.09 5.03 -15.00
N GLY A 191 4.56 4.29 -15.99
CA GLY A 191 4.61 4.74 -17.39
C GLY A 191 5.47 5.99 -17.58
N GLY A 192 6.57 6.11 -16.83
CA GLY A 192 7.50 7.24 -16.87
C GLY A 192 7.02 8.50 -16.17
N SER A 193 5.88 8.45 -15.46
CA SER A 193 5.33 9.59 -14.71
C SER A 193 4.94 9.19 -13.29
N LEU A 194 4.74 10.16 -12.40
CA LEU A 194 4.18 9.94 -11.07
C LEU A 194 2.82 10.61 -10.97
N PRO A 195 1.76 9.88 -10.58
CA PRO A 195 0.46 10.50 -10.36
C PRO A 195 0.51 11.40 -9.11
N ARG A 196 -0.25 12.49 -9.11
CA ARG A 196 -0.25 13.47 -8.01
C ARG A 196 -1.30 13.13 -6.96
N THR A 197 -1.07 13.52 -5.71
CA THR A 197 -2.09 13.47 -4.65
C THR A 197 -3.39 14.14 -5.13
N ASN A 198 -4.53 13.49 -4.85
CA ASN A 198 -5.88 13.82 -5.32
C ASN A 198 -6.20 13.51 -6.79
N GLU A 199 -5.27 12.92 -7.53
CA GLU A 199 -5.55 12.39 -8.86
C GLU A 199 -6.28 11.04 -8.77
N ILE A 200 -7.18 10.76 -9.72
CA ILE A 200 -7.81 9.45 -9.87
C ILE A 200 -7.12 8.71 -11.01
N VAL A 201 -6.44 7.61 -10.67
CA VAL A 201 -5.88 6.69 -11.65
C VAL A 201 -6.95 5.69 -12.05
N THR A 202 -7.13 5.49 -13.35
CA THR A 202 -8.01 4.45 -13.91
C THR A 202 -7.18 3.47 -14.71
N VAL A 203 -7.24 2.19 -14.35
CA VAL A 203 -6.51 1.11 -15.04
C VAL A 203 -7.52 0.11 -15.59
N GLU A 204 -7.40 -0.21 -16.87
CA GLU A 204 -8.26 -1.21 -17.50
C GLU A 204 -7.98 -2.63 -16.95
N PRO A 205 -8.99 -3.52 -16.88
CA PRO A 205 -8.82 -4.89 -16.44
C PRO A 205 -7.86 -5.74 -17.27
#